data_AF-A0A853L0C3-F1
#
_entry.id   AF-A0A853L0C3-F1
#
_cell.length_a   1.000
_cell.length_b   1.000
_cell.length_c   1.000
_cell.angle_alpha   90.00
_cell.angle_beta   90.00
_cell.angle_gamma   90.00
#
_symmetry.space_group_name_H-M   'P 1'
#
loop_
_entity.id
_entity.type
_entity.pdbx_description
1 polymer ?
#
loop_
_entity_poly.entity_id
_entity_poly.type
_entity_poly.pdbx_seq_one_letter_code
_entity_poly.pdbx_strand_id
1 'polypeptide(L)'
;MHMSNLAIKVNESWPVSVNPMDVSVDEAGPVSRTSKAQDGVGSFAFADIYLRGAPCFLKGMMLQARGEDVKGTLRKPDAGVLAFENGACELTATPLFLTVAMSAADEHSLADMQAYFEDKLRTLSPQTKIEIDWRNK
;
A
#
# COMPACT_ATOMS: atom_id res chain seq x y z
N MET A 1 24.82 -0.96 -38.26
CA MET A 1 24.42 -0.93 -36.85
C MET A 1 24.00 0.49 -36.52
N HIS A 2 22.70 0.76 -36.49
CA HIS A 2 22.14 2.07 -36.11
C HIS A 2 21.51 1.94 -34.72
N MET A 3 22.07 2.64 -33.74
CA MET A 3 21.49 2.81 -32.41
C MET A 3 20.43 3.89 -32.49
N SER A 4 19.16 3.51 -32.43
CA SER A 4 18.06 4.48 -32.28
C SER A 4 17.77 4.66 -30.80
N ASN A 5 18.25 5.77 -30.23
CA ASN A 5 17.85 6.24 -28.90
C ASN A 5 16.46 6.88 -29.00
N LEU A 6 15.42 6.13 -28.64
CA LEU A 6 14.10 6.71 -28.38
C LEU A 6 14.05 7.19 -26.92
N ALA A 7 14.41 8.45 -26.72
CA ALA A 7 14.12 9.19 -25.50
C ALA A 7 12.63 9.55 -25.49
N ILE A 8 11.85 8.92 -24.60
CA ILE A 8 10.48 9.34 -24.32
C ILE A 8 10.57 10.57 -23.41
N LYS A 9 10.27 11.75 -23.97
CA LYS A 9 10.01 12.98 -23.19
C LYS A 9 8.67 12.81 -22.49
N VAL A 10 8.68 12.45 -21.20
CA VAL A 10 7.50 12.58 -20.35
C VAL A 10 7.45 14.04 -19.90
N ASN A 11 6.42 14.75 -20.36
CA ASN A 11 6.16 16.11 -19.93
C ASN A 11 5.51 16.04 -18.54
N GLU A 12 6.27 16.34 -17.50
CA GLU A 12 5.72 16.54 -16.15
C GLU A 12 4.80 17.76 -16.17
N SER A 13 3.50 17.52 -16.15
CA SER A 13 2.51 18.55 -15.83
C SER A 13 1.53 17.96 -14.83
N TRP A 14 1.72 18.34 -13.57
CA TRP A 14 0.73 18.17 -12.52
C TRP A 14 -0.55 18.91 -12.92
N PRO A 15 -1.76 18.36 -12.68
CA PRO A 15 -2.98 19.12 -12.93
C PRO A 15 -3.01 20.34 -12.02
N VAL A 16 -3.04 21.51 -12.66
CA VAL A 16 -3.07 22.84 -12.04
C VAL A 16 -4.34 23.00 -11.19
N SER A 17 -4.13 23.60 -10.02
CA SER A 17 -5.09 23.96 -8.98
C SER A 17 -6.47 24.39 -9.50
N VAL A 18 -7.49 23.82 -8.87
CA VAL A 18 -8.86 24.32 -8.85
C VAL A 18 -8.90 25.80 -8.42
N ASN A 19 -9.62 26.63 -9.17
CA ASN A 19 -9.89 28.02 -8.81
C ASN A 19 -10.69 28.09 -7.50
N PRO A 20 -10.22 28.81 -6.46
CA PRO A 20 -11.08 29.11 -5.33
C PRO A 20 -12.04 30.24 -5.74
N MET A 21 -13.34 29.94 -5.76
CA MET A 21 -14.35 30.99 -5.77
C MET A 21 -14.27 31.77 -4.45
N ASP A 22 -14.28 33.08 -4.62
CA ASP A 22 -14.29 34.15 -3.64
C ASP A 22 -15.27 33.88 -2.48
N VAL A 23 -14.77 33.74 -1.26
CA VAL A 23 -15.56 33.84 -0.03
C VAL A 23 -14.81 34.73 0.95
N SER A 24 -15.50 35.80 1.33
CA SER A 24 -15.03 36.92 2.14
C SER A 24 -14.40 36.49 3.47
N VAL A 25 -13.27 37.11 3.77
CA VAL A 25 -12.51 36.98 5.01
C VAL A 25 -13.21 37.77 6.11
N ASP A 26 -13.57 37.09 7.20
CA ASP A 26 -13.62 37.69 8.54
C ASP A 26 -12.91 36.74 9.51
N GLU A 27 -11.92 37.30 10.23
CA GLU A 27 -11.02 36.64 11.18
C GLU A 27 -11.74 36.09 12.43
N ALA A 28 -11.45 34.83 12.80
CA ALA A 28 -11.09 34.44 14.18
C ALA A 28 -10.77 32.94 14.33
N GLY A 29 -9.49 32.60 14.56
CA GLY A 29 -9.05 31.41 15.33
C GLY A 29 -8.83 30.08 14.56
N PRO A 30 -7.80 29.28 14.91
CA PRO A 30 -7.49 28.04 14.20
C PRO A 30 -8.37 26.92 14.75
N VAL A 31 -9.53 26.70 14.14
CA VAL A 31 -10.26 25.44 14.29
C VAL A 31 -9.98 24.61 13.05
N SER A 32 -8.88 23.85 13.07
CA SER A 32 -8.68 22.74 12.14
C SER A 32 -9.69 21.64 12.46
N ARG A 33 -10.94 21.87 12.09
CA ARG A 33 -11.99 20.86 11.94
C ARG A 33 -12.25 20.72 10.44
N THR A 34 -11.37 19.98 9.78
CA THR A 34 -11.69 19.27 8.53
C THR A 34 -11.56 17.80 8.88
N SER A 35 -12.51 16.92 8.66
CA SER A 35 -13.80 16.93 7.98
C SER A 35 -14.52 15.71 8.56
N LYS A 36 -15.84 15.71 8.56
CA LYS A 36 -16.65 14.52 8.88
C LYS A 36 -16.04 13.29 8.21
N ALA A 37 -15.89 12.20 8.97
CA ALA A 37 -15.70 10.87 8.43
C ALA A 37 -16.69 10.73 7.27
N GLN A 38 -16.15 10.67 6.05
CA GLN A 38 -16.96 10.33 4.90
C GLN A 38 -17.28 8.85 5.09
N ASP A 39 -18.44 8.57 5.65
CA ASP A 39 -19.01 7.22 5.69
C ASP A 39 -18.93 6.66 4.26
N GLY A 40 -18.05 5.67 4.06
CA GLY A 40 -17.80 5.03 2.76
C GLY A 40 -16.48 5.36 2.06
N VAL A 41 -15.54 6.11 2.66
CA VAL A 41 -14.16 6.16 2.14
C VAL A 41 -13.42 4.94 2.67
N GLY A 42 -13.08 4.01 1.76
CA GLY A 42 -12.26 2.85 2.10
C GLY A 42 -10.98 3.27 2.83
N SER A 43 -10.50 2.42 3.73
CA SER A 43 -9.31 2.69 4.53
C SER A 43 -8.07 2.16 3.81
N PHE A 44 -6.98 2.92 3.84
CA PHE A 44 -5.75 2.56 3.12
C PHE A 44 -4.54 2.51 4.05
N ALA A 45 -3.62 1.59 3.76
CA ALA A 45 -2.31 1.57 4.41
C ALA A 45 -1.19 1.31 3.40
N PHE A 46 -0.02 1.84 3.69
CA PHE A 46 1.16 1.62 2.88
C PHE A 46 2.42 1.46 3.73
N ALA A 47 3.25 0.47 3.40
CA ALA A 47 4.54 0.24 4.05
C ALA A 47 5.60 -0.11 3.01
N ASP A 48 6.84 0.30 3.28
CA ASP A 48 7.99 -0.16 2.53
C ASP A 48 8.97 -0.78 3.52
N ILE A 49 9.18 -2.09 3.39
CA ILE A 49 9.82 -2.91 4.43
C ILE A 49 11.19 -3.33 3.94
N TYR A 50 12.24 -2.93 4.65
CA TYR A 50 13.59 -3.38 4.32
C TYR A 50 13.74 -4.86 4.65
N LEU A 51 13.95 -5.66 3.61
CA LEU A 51 14.03 -7.11 3.70
C LEU A 51 14.93 -7.66 2.58
N ARG A 52 16.14 -8.10 2.96
CA ARG A 52 17.06 -8.69 2.00
C ARG A 52 16.48 -9.98 1.43
N GLY A 53 16.39 -10.07 0.11
CA GLY A 53 15.76 -11.19 -0.57
C GLY A 53 14.24 -11.16 -0.54
N ALA A 54 13.62 -9.97 -0.48
CA ALA A 54 12.17 -9.79 -0.43
C ALA A 54 11.36 -10.62 -1.45
N PRO A 55 11.82 -10.93 -2.68
CA PRO A 55 11.05 -11.78 -3.59
C PRO A 55 10.81 -13.20 -3.05
N CYS A 56 11.70 -13.72 -2.20
CA CYS A 56 11.50 -15.00 -1.52
C CYS A 56 10.38 -14.90 -0.47
N PHE A 57 10.33 -13.80 0.27
CA PHE A 57 9.26 -13.52 1.23
C PHE A 57 7.91 -13.35 0.56
N LEU A 58 7.86 -12.60 -0.54
CA LEU A 58 6.65 -12.47 -1.37
C LEU A 58 6.11 -13.85 -1.77
N LYS A 59 6.95 -14.70 -2.34
CA LYS A 59 6.56 -16.07 -2.73
C LYS A 59 6.11 -16.89 -1.52
N GLY A 60 6.81 -16.78 -0.40
CA GLY A 60 6.45 -17.43 0.86
C GLY A 60 5.05 -17.03 1.33
N MET A 61 4.73 -15.72 1.31
CA MET A 61 3.40 -15.23 1.69
C MET A 61 2.31 -15.77 0.77
N MET A 62 2.54 -15.77 -0.55
CA MET A 62 1.58 -16.34 -1.51
C MET A 62 1.34 -17.83 -1.27
N LEU A 63 2.37 -18.58 -0.85
CA LEU A 63 2.25 -20.01 -0.55
C LEU A 63 1.51 -20.29 0.76
N GLN A 64 1.62 -19.40 1.75
CA GLN A 64 0.91 -19.51 3.03
C GLN A 64 -0.55 -19.05 2.94
N ALA A 65 -0.87 -18.13 2.03
CA ALA A 65 -2.22 -17.62 1.77
C ALA A 65 -3.07 -18.61 0.93
N ARG A 66 -3.21 -19.85 1.44
CA ARG A 66 -4.03 -20.93 0.87
C ARG A 66 -5.26 -21.26 1.72
N GLY A 67 -5.62 -20.39 2.67
CA GLY A 67 -6.84 -20.53 3.47
C GLY A 67 -8.09 -20.14 2.69
N GLU A 68 -9.27 -20.39 3.27
CA GLU A 68 -10.56 -20.01 2.67
C GLU A 68 -10.76 -18.49 2.62
N ASP A 69 -10.25 -17.76 3.62
CA ASP A 69 -10.54 -16.33 3.82
C ASP A 69 -9.58 -15.38 3.07
N VAL A 70 -8.39 -15.85 2.71
CA VAL A 70 -7.36 -15.04 2.03
C VAL A 70 -6.76 -15.80 0.86
N LYS A 71 -6.92 -15.24 -0.34
CA LYS A 71 -6.38 -15.83 -1.58
C LYS A 71 -5.13 -15.10 -2.05
N GLY A 72 -3.98 -15.76 -1.93
CA GLY A 72 -2.73 -15.28 -2.50
C GLY A 72 -2.61 -15.60 -3.99
N THR A 73 -2.26 -14.59 -4.80
CA THR A 73 -1.97 -14.74 -6.24
C THR A 73 -0.66 -14.05 -6.59
N LEU A 74 0.30 -14.82 -7.08
CA LEU A 74 1.53 -14.27 -7.67
C LEU A 74 1.25 -13.84 -9.11
N ARG A 75 1.37 -12.54 -9.41
CA ARG A 75 1.13 -11.96 -10.75
C ARG A 75 2.41 -11.94 -11.60
N LYS A 76 3.55 -11.71 -10.94
CA LYS A 76 4.90 -11.67 -11.52
C LYS A 76 5.90 -12.27 -10.53
N PRO A 77 7.15 -12.60 -10.92
CA PRO A 77 8.15 -13.12 -9.98
C PRO A 77 8.39 -12.25 -8.74
N ASP A 78 8.09 -10.96 -8.85
CA ASP A 78 8.33 -9.87 -7.91
C ASP A 78 7.05 -9.09 -7.56
N ALA A 79 5.87 -9.54 -7.97
CA ALA A 79 4.61 -8.89 -7.63
C ALA A 79 3.47 -9.88 -7.38
N GLY A 80 2.64 -9.62 -6.38
CA GLY A 80 1.51 -10.46 -6.01
C GLY A 80 0.41 -9.68 -5.31
N VAL A 81 -0.71 -10.35 -5.06
CA VAL A 81 -1.86 -9.81 -4.33
C VAL A 81 -2.38 -10.83 -3.34
N LEU A 82 -2.68 -10.38 -2.12
CA LEU A 82 -3.53 -11.10 -1.18
C LEU A 82 -4.93 -10.48 -1.27
N ALA A 83 -5.91 -11.26 -1.71
CA ALA A 83 -7.32 -10.84 -1.73
C ALA A 83 -8.02 -11.33 -0.47
N PHE A 84 -8.69 -10.41 0.22
CA PHE A 84 -9.52 -10.65 1.40
C PHE A 84 -10.99 -10.42 1.01
N GLU A 85 -11.93 -10.82 1.87
CA GLU A 85 -13.36 -10.53 1.65
C GLU A 85 -13.63 -9.01 1.59
N ASN A 86 -13.05 -8.25 2.53
CA ASN A 86 -13.30 -6.82 2.71
C ASN A 86 -12.13 -5.94 2.24
N GLY A 87 -11.23 -6.45 1.40
CA GLY A 87 -10.08 -5.68 0.95
C GLY A 87 -9.05 -6.45 0.13
N ALA A 88 -7.95 -5.78 -0.19
CA ALA A 88 -6.83 -6.37 -0.90
C ALA A 88 -5.50 -5.75 -0.47
N CYS A 89 -4.45 -6.55 -0.53
CA CYS A 89 -3.07 -6.16 -0.28
C CYS A 89 -2.24 -6.44 -1.54
N GLU A 90 -1.80 -5.37 -2.21
CA GLU A 90 -0.86 -5.45 -3.33
C GLU A 90 0.58 -5.40 -2.82
N LEU A 91 1.40 -6.29 -3.36
CA LEU A 91 2.76 -6.52 -2.90
C LEU A 91 3.71 -6.48 -4.08
N THR A 92 4.78 -5.71 -3.95
CA THR A 92 5.89 -5.70 -4.90
C THR A 92 7.21 -5.86 -4.16
N ALA A 93 8.14 -6.58 -4.76
CA ALA A 93 9.41 -6.93 -4.13
C ALA A 93 10.60 -6.52 -5.02
N THR A 94 11.57 -5.84 -4.42
CA THR A 94 12.90 -5.65 -4.99
C THR A 94 13.91 -6.50 -4.22
N PRO A 95 15.19 -6.61 -4.61
CA PRO A 95 16.16 -7.38 -3.82
C PRO A 95 16.30 -6.97 -2.34
N LEU A 96 15.90 -5.75 -1.98
CA LEU A 96 16.07 -5.19 -0.64
C LEU A 96 14.77 -4.72 0.03
N PHE A 97 13.67 -4.61 -0.71
CA PHE A 97 12.43 -4.05 -0.18
C PHE A 97 11.22 -4.89 -0.55
N LEU A 98 10.31 -5.05 0.41
CA LEU A 98 8.96 -5.50 0.20
C LEU A 98 8.03 -4.31 0.41
N THR A 99 7.44 -3.84 -0.68
CA THR A 99 6.49 -2.73 -0.66
C THR A 99 5.07 -3.28 -0.62
N VAL A 100 4.25 -2.69 0.23
CA VAL A 100 2.90 -3.16 0.58
C VAL A 100 1.91 -2.02 0.46
N ALA A 101 0.84 -2.20 -0.31
CA ALA A 101 -0.29 -1.29 -0.38
C ALA A 101 -1.58 -2.04 -0.06
N MET A 102 -2.33 -1.57 0.93
CA MET A 102 -3.58 -2.16 1.39
C MET A 102 -4.73 -1.20 1.17
N SER A 103 -5.87 -1.77 0.79
CA SER A 103 -7.16 -1.10 0.75
C SER A 103 -8.20 -2.00 1.37
N ALA A 104 -9.02 -1.45 2.26
CA ALA A 104 -10.09 -2.16 2.95
C ALA A 104 -11.39 -1.33 2.95
N ALA A 105 -12.52 -1.99 3.21
CA ALA A 105 -13.82 -1.34 3.31
C ALA A 105 -13.93 -0.37 4.51
N ASP A 106 -13.22 -0.67 5.60
CA ASP A 106 -13.22 0.09 6.84
C ASP A 106 -11.92 -0.10 7.64
N GLU A 107 -11.74 0.69 8.70
CA GLU A 107 -10.52 0.69 9.51
C GLU A 107 -10.30 -0.63 10.27
N HIS A 108 -11.37 -1.31 10.64
CA HIS A 108 -11.29 -2.59 11.34
C HIS A 108 -10.74 -3.67 10.40
N SER A 109 -11.30 -3.76 9.20
CA SER A 109 -10.84 -4.66 8.14
C SER A 109 -9.39 -4.35 7.75
N LEU A 110 -8.99 -3.08 7.71
CA LEU A 110 -7.61 -2.68 7.46
C LEU A 110 -6.65 -3.19 8.56
N ALA A 111 -7.04 -3.03 9.84
CA ALA A 111 -6.25 -3.49 10.97
C ALA A 111 -6.09 -5.02 10.96
N ASP A 112 -7.15 -5.77 10.63
CA ASP A 112 -7.10 -7.22 10.51
C ASP A 112 -6.17 -7.66 9.35
N MET A 113 -6.23 -6.96 8.21
CA MET A 113 -5.33 -7.19 7.08
C MET A 113 -3.87 -6.91 7.42
N GLN A 114 -3.58 -5.84 8.17
CA GLN A 114 -2.25 -5.52 8.67
C GLN A 114 -1.75 -6.62 9.61
N ALA A 115 -2.56 -7.02 10.60
CA ALA A 115 -2.21 -8.08 11.54
C ALA A 115 -1.92 -9.42 10.84
N TYR A 116 -2.77 -9.81 9.88
CA TYR A 116 -2.56 -10.99 9.07
C TYR A 116 -1.23 -10.93 8.31
N PHE A 117 -0.95 -9.81 7.64
CA PHE A 117 0.27 -9.64 6.88
C PHE A 117 1.52 -9.74 7.78
N GLU A 118 1.49 -9.05 8.92
CA GLU A 118 2.61 -9.07 9.87
C GLU A 118 2.88 -10.47 10.42
N ASP A 119 1.83 -11.20 10.81
CA ASP A 119 1.93 -12.58 11.29
C ASP A 119 2.63 -13.49 10.26
N LYS A 120 2.18 -13.43 8.99
CA LYS A 120 2.75 -14.26 7.92
C LYS A 120 4.19 -13.86 7.61
N LEU A 121 4.48 -12.57 7.57
CA LEU A 121 5.83 -12.09 7.31
C LEU A 121 6.80 -12.50 8.43
N ARG A 122 6.39 -12.40 9.69
CA ARG A 122 7.20 -12.84 10.85
C ARG A 122 7.37 -14.34 10.91
N THR A 123 6.36 -15.12 10.52
CA THR A 123 6.46 -16.59 10.41
C THR A 123 7.52 -17.02 9.38
N LEU A 124 7.67 -16.27 8.29
CA LEU A 124 8.69 -16.52 7.27
C LEU A 124 10.12 -16.20 7.71
N SER A 125 10.30 -15.36 8.73
CA SER A 125 11.62 -15.12 9.33
C SER A 125 11.54 -14.89 10.84
N PRO A 126 11.40 -15.97 11.62
CA PRO A 126 11.25 -15.90 13.07
C PRO A 126 12.45 -15.28 13.80
N GLN A 127 13.62 -15.28 13.15
CA GLN A 127 14.88 -14.82 13.71
C GLN A 127 15.22 -13.37 13.29
N THR A 128 14.48 -12.80 12.33
CA THR A 128 14.72 -11.42 11.88
C THR A 128 13.78 -10.48 12.61
N LYS A 129 14.34 -9.45 13.23
CA LYS A 129 13.54 -8.31 13.69
C LYS A 129 13.11 -7.50 12.47
N ILE A 130 11.85 -7.65 12.07
CA ILE A 130 11.26 -6.90 10.95
C ILE A 130 10.55 -5.68 11.54
N GLU A 131 10.93 -4.49 11.07
CA GLU A 131 10.28 -3.23 11.44
C GLU A 131 9.36 -2.82 10.29
N ILE A 132 8.10 -2.53 10.64
CA ILE A 132 7.05 -2.18 9.69
C ILE A 132 6.44 -0.87 10.17
N ASP A 133 6.56 0.16 9.36
CA ASP A 133 5.98 1.48 9.62
C ASP A 133 4.82 1.72 8.65
N TRP A 134 3.60 1.57 9.16
CA TRP A 134 2.37 1.73 8.39
C TRP A 134 2.01 3.20 8.25
N ARG A 135 1.86 3.66 7.00
CA ARG A 135 1.28 4.95 6.66
C ARG A 135 -0.20 4.77 6.35
N ASN A 136 -1.05 5.03 7.34
CA ASN A 136 -2.51 4.91 7.22
C ASN A 136 -3.13 6.21 6.67
N LYS A 137 -4.17 6.08 5.85
CA LYS A 137 -4.94 7.19 5.27
C LYS A 137 -6.43 6.87 5.16
#